data_AF-A0A1N6HPF0-F1
#
_entry.id   AF-A0A1N6HPF0-F1
#
_cell.length_a   1.000
_cell.length_b   1.000
_cell.length_c   1.000
_cell.angle_alpha   90.00
_cell.angle_beta   90.00
_cell.angle_gamma   90.00
#
_symmetry.space_group_name_H-M   'P 1'
#
loop_
_entity.id
_entity.type
_entity.pdbx_description
1 polymer ?
#
loop_
_entity_poly.entity_id
_entity_poly.type
_entity_poly.pdbx_seq_one_letter_code
_entity_poly.pdbx_strand_id
1 'polypeptide(L)'
;MKKLNWGILGLGQIANEFAETFNVENAVLYAAGSRNDEKAAAFAEKYGIEKSYGSYDALLADPSIDVVYIATPHSHHAELILKSLEYGKHVLSEKAITMNNNQLSQAMKLAEEKKLVLAEAMVIYHMPLYHKLKEIAQEGSLGKLKMIQVSFGSLKECKFQV
;
A
#
# COMPACT_ATOMS: atom_id res chain seq x y z
N MET A 1 4.55 15.86 16.77
CA MET A 1 3.62 15.53 15.67
C MET A 1 2.59 14.53 16.21
N LYS A 2 1.36 14.49 15.67
CA LYS A 2 0.37 13.47 16.07
C LYS A 2 0.86 12.09 15.60
N LYS A 3 0.81 11.07 16.45
CA LYS A 3 1.06 9.68 16.06
C LYS A 3 -0.13 9.16 15.25
N LEU A 4 0.11 8.62 14.06
CA LEU A 4 -0.92 8.12 13.16
C LEU A 4 -1.20 6.64 13.39
N ASN A 5 -2.48 6.29 13.48
CA ASN A 5 -2.93 4.91 13.62
C ASN A 5 -3.26 4.33 12.25
N TRP A 6 -2.61 3.21 11.92
CA TRP A 6 -2.75 2.53 10.64
C TRP A 6 -3.61 1.27 10.76
N GLY A 7 -4.54 1.11 9.83
CA GLY A 7 -5.28 -0.12 9.61
C GLY A 7 -4.79 -0.86 8.36
N ILE A 8 -4.65 -2.19 8.41
CA ILE A 8 -4.32 -2.99 7.23
C ILE A 8 -5.57 -3.71 6.72
N LEU A 9 -5.87 -3.59 5.42
CA LEU A 9 -6.94 -4.31 4.74
C LEU A 9 -6.36 -5.38 3.81
N GLY A 10 -6.63 -6.65 4.12
CA GLY A 10 -6.13 -7.79 3.36
C GLY A 10 -4.81 -8.33 3.92
N LEU A 11 -4.87 -9.50 4.56
CA LEU A 11 -3.79 -10.03 5.41
C LEU A 11 -2.98 -11.13 4.71
N GLY A 12 -2.63 -10.89 3.44
CA GLY A 12 -1.82 -11.80 2.63
C GLY A 12 -0.32 -11.67 2.88
N GLN A 13 0.50 -12.27 2.01
CA GLN A 13 1.96 -12.21 2.09
C GLN A 13 2.49 -10.77 2.14
N ILE A 14 2.01 -9.91 1.24
CA ILE A 14 2.46 -8.51 1.17
C ILE A 14 2.15 -7.73 2.47
N ALA A 15 1.02 -8.04 3.12
CA ALA A 15 0.70 -7.43 4.41
C ALA A 15 1.64 -7.91 5.54
N ASN A 16 2.09 -9.16 5.49
CA ASN A 16 3.08 -9.69 6.43
C ASN A 16 4.43 -8.98 6.24
N GLU A 17 4.91 -8.87 4.99
CA GLU A 17 6.14 -8.15 4.66
C GLU A 17 6.07 -6.67 5.09
N PHE A 18 4.94 -6.02 4.84
CA PHE A 18 4.69 -4.64 5.29
C PHE A 18 4.72 -4.54 6.82
N ALA A 19 4.04 -5.44 7.53
CA ALA A 19 3.99 -5.40 8.99
C ALA A 19 5.36 -5.69 9.64
N GLU A 20 6.14 -6.63 9.09
CA GLU A 20 7.48 -6.96 9.55
C GLU A 20 8.47 -5.80 9.40
N THR A 21 8.29 -4.98 8.36
CA THR A 21 9.18 -3.86 8.05
C THR A 21 8.64 -2.51 8.51
N PHE A 22 7.47 -2.48 9.15
CA PHE A 22 6.83 -1.25 9.59
C PHE A 22 7.58 -0.64 10.78
N ASN A 23 8.45 0.33 10.49
CA ASN A 23 9.20 1.07 11.50
C ASN A 23 9.18 2.57 11.18
N VAL A 24 8.12 3.26 11.63
CA VAL A 24 7.90 4.68 11.37
C VAL A 24 7.68 5.40 12.69
N GLU A 25 8.53 6.37 13.00
CA GLU A 25 8.60 7.04 14.32
C GLU A 25 7.25 7.59 14.81
N ASN A 26 6.44 8.15 13.90
CA ASN A 26 5.15 8.77 14.22
C ASN A 26 3.94 7.96 13.72
N ALA A 27 4.07 6.63 13.64
CA ALA A 27 2.97 5.76 13.27
C ALA A 27 2.94 4.45 14.06
N VAL A 28 1.80 3.78 14.07
CA VAL A 28 1.63 2.43 14.63
C VAL A 28 0.64 1.62 13.82
N LEU A 29 0.90 0.34 13.67
CA LEU A 29 -0.09 -0.62 13.20
C LEU A 29 -1.11 -0.85 14.31
N TYR A 30 -2.27 -0.21 14.16
CA TYR A 30 -3.32 -0.18 15.16
C TYR A 30 -4.39 -1.26 14.93
N ALA A 31 -4.73 -1.52 13.66
CA ALA A 31 -5.79 -2.45 13.31
C ALA A 31 -5.44 -3.39 12.14
N ALA A 32 -5.94 -4.62 12.20
CA ALA A 32 -5.89 -5.58 11.11
C ALA A 32 -7.32 -5.98 10.69
N GLY A 33 -7.63 -5.86 9.40
CA GLY A 33 -8.93 -6.17 8.82
C GLY A 33 -8.86 -7.35 7.86
N SER A 34 -9.79 -8.30 8.02
CA SER A 34 -10.01 -9.44 7.12
C SER A 34 -11.52 -9.62 6.89
N ARG A 35 -11.91 -10.53 5.99
CA ARG A 35 -13.30 -11.03 5.87
C ARG A 35 -13.55 -12.29 6.71
N ASN A 36 -12.60 -12.63 7.57
CA ASN A 36 -12.59 -13.79 8.45
C ASN A 36 -11.95 -13.35 9.77
N ASP A 37 -12.71 -13.42 10.86
CA ASP A 37 -12.30 -12.97 12.19
C ASP A 37 -11.05 -13.66 12.69
N GLU A 38 -10.96 -14.98 12.54
CA GLU A 38 -9.80 -15.78 13.00
C GLU A 38 -8.51 -15.34 12.30
N LYS A 39 -8.57 -15.07 10.99
CA LYS A 39 -7.42 -14.55 10.24
C LYS A 39 -7.01 -13.16 10.71
N ALA A 40 -7.98 -12.28 11.04
CA ALA A 40 -7.69 -10.95 11.55
C ALA A 40 -7.03 -11.04 12.94
N ALA A 41 -7.58 -11.86 13.83
CA ALA A 41 -7.07 -12.05 15.18
C ALA A 41 -5.65 -12.64 15.16
N ALA A 42 -5.41 -13.70 14.38
CA ALA A 42 -4.10 -14.35 14.28
C ALA A 42 -3.02 -13.41 13.73
N PHE A 43 -3.36 -12.59 12.73
CA PHE A 43 -2.44 -11.58 12.20
C PHE A 43 -2.15 -10.50 13.24
N ALA A 44 -3.18 -10.03 13.95
CA ALA A 44 -3.01 -9.01 14.97
C ALA A 44 -2.13 -9.50 16.12
N GLU A 45 -2.34 -10.74 16.59
CA GLU A 45 -1.50 -11.39 17.59
C GLU A 45 -0.04 -11.50 17.13
N LYS A 46 0.19 -12.00 15.89
CA LYS A 46 1.54 -12.17 15.32
C LYS A 46 2.36 -10.88 15.35
N TYR A 47 1.73 -9.73 15.13
CA TYR A 47 2.40 -8.43 14.98
C TYR A 47 2.17 -7.46 16.14
N GLY A 48 1.49 -7.88 17.22
CA GLY A 48 1.19 -7.01 18.36
C GLY A 48 0.27 -5.84 18.03
N ILE A 49 -0.68 -6.04 17.11
CA ILE A 49 -1.65 -5.03 16.67
C ILE A 49 -2.83 -5.02 17.66
N GLU A 50 -3.25 -3.82 18.09
CA GLU A 50 -4.24 -3.67 19.16
C GLU A 50 -5.65 -4.17 18.79
N LYS A 51 -6.08 -3.94 17.54
CA LYS A 51 -7.44 -4.27 17.08
C LYS A 51 -7.42 -5.23 15.90
N SER A 52 -8.39 -6.14 15.89
CA SER A 52 -8.67 -7.01 14.74
C SER A 52 -10.15 -6.95 14.39
N TYR A 53 -10.45 -6.91 13.10
CA TYR A 53 -11.82 -6.82 12.58
C TYR A 53 -12.06 -7.87 11.50
N GLY A 54 -13.12 -8.70 11.61
CA GLY A 54 -13.54 -9.64 10.56
C GLY A 54 -14.41 -9.04 9.46
N SER A 55 -14.55 -7.71 9.43
CA SER A 55 -15.03 -7.00 8.25
C SER A 55 -14.24 -5.72 8.03
N TYR A 56 -14.10 -5.34 6.75
CA TYR A 56 -13.46 -4.08 6.39
C TYR A 56 -14.31 -2.88 6.80
N ASP A 57 -15.65 -3.01 6.79
CA ASP A 57 -16.56 -1.97 7.29
C ASP A 57 -16.33 -1.65 8.76
N ALA A 58 -16.20 -2.67 9.61
CA ALA A 58 -15.96 -2.46 11.04
C ALA A 58 -14.64 -1.74 11.30
N LEU A 59 -13.58 -2.08 10.54
CA LEU A 59 -12.31 -1.37 10.61
C LEU A 59 -12.47 0.09 10.14
N LEU A 60 -13.09 0.32 8.99
CA LEU A 60 -13.23 1.67 8.44
C LEU A 60 -14.12 2.58 9.29
N ALA A 61 -15.08 2.02 10.02
CA ALA A 61 -15.93 2.75 10.95
C ALA A 61 -15.20 3.21 12.23
N ASP A 62 -14.02 2.65 12.55
CA ASP A 62 -13.28 3.03 13.74
C ASP A 62 -12.70 4.44 13.61
N PRO A 63 -13.14 5.42 14.43
CA PRO A 63 -12.66 6.80 14.35
C PRO A 63 -11.19 6.94 14.78
N SER A 64 -10.62 5.93 15.43
CA SER A 64 -9.24 5.93 15.92
C SER A 64 -8.22 5.69 14.80
N ILE A 65 -8.66 5.18 13.63
CA ILE A 65 -7.80 4.89 12.48
C ILE A 65 -7.71 6.12 11.59
N ASP A 66 -6.47 6.56 11.30
CA ASP A 66 -6.19 7.71 10.44
C ASP A 66 -5.89 7.29 8.99
N VAL A 67 -5.12 6.19 8.83
CA VAL A 67 -4.62 5.72 7.52
C VAL A 67 -4.97 4.26 7.34
N VAL A 68 -5.30 3.85 6.11
CA VAL A 68 -5.42 2.45 5.74
C VAL A 68 -4.41 2.05 4.68
N TYR A 69 -3.81 0.88 4.88
CA TYR A 69 -2.99 0.19 3.91
C TYR A 69 -3.79 -0.94 3.25
N ILE A 70 -4.01 -0.86 1.94
CA ILE A 70 -4.79 -1.84 1.19
C ILE A 70 -3.84 -2.81 0.49
N ALA A 71 -3.81 -4.07 0.96
CA ALA A 71 -2.98 -5.16 0.45
C ALA A 71 -3.81 -6.34 -0.07
N THR A 72 -5.04 -6.05 -0.53
CA THR A 72 -5.92 -7.03 -1.18
C THR A 72 -5.50 -7.32 -2.62
N PRO A 73 -6.10 -8.31 -3.33
CA PRO A 73 -5.92 -8.41 -4.77
C PRO A 73 -6.39 -7.14 -5.50
N HIS A 74 -5.60 -6.69 -6.48
CA HIS A 74 -5.80 -5.44 -7.22
C HIS A 74 -7.21 -5.21 -7.80
N SER A 75 -7.96 -6.27 -8.11
CA SER A 75 -9.36 -6.17 -8.54
C SER A 75 -10.30 -5.53 -7.51
N HIS A 76 -9.93 -5.50 -6.23
CA HIS A 76 -10.73 -4.93 -5.14
C HIS A 76 -10.23 -3.54 -4.69
N HIS A 77 -9.11 -3.04 -5.21
CA HIS A 77 -8.52 -1.78 -4.74
C HIS A 77 -9.47 -0.60 -4.91
N ALA A 78 -10.05 -0.43 -6.09
CA ALA A 78 -10.89 0.74 -6.38
C ALA A 78 -12.07 0.87 -5.41
N GLU A 79 -12.77 -0.23 -5.13
CA GLU A 79 -13.88 -0.25 -4.18
C GLU A 79 -13.42 0.10 -2.76
N LEU A 80 -12.34 -0.53 -2.29
CA LEU A 80 -11.81 -0.28 -0.96
C LEU A 80 -11.22 1.10 -0.79
N ILE A 81 -10.57 1.65 -1.83
CA ILE A 81 -10.05 3.02 -1.84
C ILE A 81 -11.23 4.00 -1.66
N LEU A 82 -12.23 3.93 -2.53
CA LEU A 82 -13.39 4.84 -2.48
C LEU A 82 -14.08 4.77 -1.13
N LYS A 83 -14.33 3.55 -0.64
CA LYS A 83 -14.95 3.32 0.66
C LYS A 83 -14.12 3.90 1.80
N SER A 84 -12.81 3.66 1.81
CA SER A 84 -11.92 4.20 2.85
C SER A 84 -11.91 5.73 2.85
N LEU A 85 -11.90 6.35 1.68
CA LEU A 85 -12.02 7.80 1.54
C LEU A 85 -13.38 8.29 2.04
N GLU A 86 -14.48 7.58 1.77
CA GLU A 86 -15.81 7.92 2.29
C GLU A 86 -15.83 7.98 3.82
N TYR A 87 -15.21 7.00 4.49
CA TYR A 87 -15.01 6.96 5.95
C TYR A 87 -13.96 7.96 6.48
N GLY A 88 -13.39 8.81 5.62
CA GLY A 88 -12.46 9.86 6.03
C GLY A 88 -11.04 9.37 6.28
N LYS A 89 -10.63 8.23 5.70
CA LYS A 89 -9.30 7.64 5.91
C LYS A 89 -8.33 8.07 4.83
N HIS A 90 -7.09 8.37 5.20
CA HIS A 90 -6.00 8.43 4.22
C HIS A 90 -5.73 7.01 3.69
N VAL A 91 -5.30 6.88 2.44
CA VAL A 91 -5.14 5.58 1.77
C VAL A 91 -3.76 5.43 1.15
N LEU A 92 -3.09 4.35 1.52
CA LEU A 92 -1.94 3.79 0.81
C LEU A 92 -2.35 2.45 0.22
N SER A 93 -2.45 2.35 -1.10
CA SER A 93 -2.92 1.12 -1.76
C SER A 93 -1.79 0.42 -2.51
N GLU A 94 -1.73 -0.91 -2.41
CA GLU A 94 -0.80 -1.71 -3.20
C GLU A 94 -0.97 -1.53 -4.71
N LYS A 95 0.09 -1.87 -5.45
CA LYS A 95 0.12 -1.77 -6.91
C LYS A 95 -0.47 -3.03 -7.58
N ALA A 96 -1.06 -2.93 -8.77
CA ALA A 96 -1.49 -1.70 -9.42
C ALA A 96 -2.66 -1.08 -8.64
N ILE A 97 -2.64 0.24 -8.45
CA ILE A 97 -3.59 0.95 -7.58
C ILE A 97 -5.05 0.76 -8.00
N THR A 98 -5.33 0.66 -9.31
CA THR A 98 -6.67 0.38 -9.85
C THR A 98 -6.57 -0.39 -11.17
N MET A 99 -7.68 -0.91 -11.67
CA MET A 99 -7.71 -1.66 -12.93
C MET A 99 -7.69 -0.76 -14.17
N ASN A 100 -8.07 0.51 -14.05
CA ASN A 100 -8.13 1.45 -15.16
C ASN A 100 -8.15 2.92 -14.69
N ASN A 101 -7.88 3.83 -15.63
CA ASN A 101 -7.80 5.26 -15.35
C ASN A 101 -9.11 5.88 -14.86
N ASN A 102 -10.28 5.35 -15.23
CA ASN A 102 -11.56 5.89 -14.78
C ASN A 102 -11.74 5.68 -13.27
N GLN A 103 -11.42 4.48 -12.78
CA GLN A 103 -11.43 4.17 -11.34
C GLN A 103 -10.45 5.05 -10.57
N LEU A 104 -9.23 5.22 -11.08
CA LEU A 104 -8.22 6.08 -10.45
C LEU A 104 -8.69 7.55 -10.40
N SER A 105 -9.24 8.06 -11.50
CA SER A 105 -9.71 9.45 -11.61
C SER A 105 -10.84 9.73 -10.61
N GLN A 106 -11.76 8.78 -10.43
CA GLN A 106 -12.83 8.88 -9.43
C GLN A 106 -12.28 8.93 -8.00
N ALA A 107 -11.34 8.03 -7.68
CA ALA A 107 -10.72 7.98 -6.36
C ALA A 107 -9.90 9.23 -6.04
N MET A 108 -9.12 9.74 -7.00
CA MET A 108 -8.35 10.98 -6.84
C MET A 108 -9.25 12.18 -6.60
N LYS A 109 -10.35 12.31 -7.37
CA LYS A 109 -11.32 13.39 -7.19
C LYS A 109 -11.93 13.35 -5.79
N LEU A 110 -12.35 12.17 -5.32
CA LEU A 110 -12.92 12.03 -3.97
C LEU A 110 -11.90 12.35 -2.87
N ALA A 111 -10.64 11.92 -3.04
CA ALA A 111 -9.57 12.24 -2.10
C ALA A 111 -9.33 13.76 -2.02
N GLU A 112 -9.32 14.47 -3.15
CA GLU A 112 -9.19 15.92 -3.20
C GLU A 112 -10.37 16.62 -2.52
N GLU A 113 -11.61 16.24 -2.85
CA GLU A 113 -12.83 16.81 -2.24
C GLU A 113 -12.84 16.66 -0.71
N LYS A 114 -12.38 15.50 -0.21
CA LYS A 114 -12.31 15.22 1.23
C LYS A 114 -11.01 15.68 1.90
N LYS A 115 -10.06 16.25 1.14
CA LYS A 115 -8.73 16.65 1.61
C LYS A 115 -7.96 15.50 2.25
N LEU A 116 -8.08 14.31 1.67
CA LEU A 116 -7.40 13.10 2.08
C LEU A 116 -6.23 12.81 1.15
N VAL A 117 -5.31 11.98 1.65
CA VAL A 117 -4.15 11.53 0.88
C VAL A 117 -4.50 10.18 0.28
N LEU A 118 -4.31 10.05 -1.03
CA LEU A 118 -4.37 8.79 -1.76
C LEU A 118 -3.03 8.58 -2.44
N ALA A 119 -2.37 7.48 -2.15
CA ALA A 119 -1.08 7.12 -2.73
C ALA A 119 -1.04 5.64 -3.14
N GLU A 120 -0.31 5.35 -4.21
CA GLU A 120 0.08 3.99 -4.59
C GLU A 120 1.37 3.60 -3.85
N ALA A 121 1.44 2.38 -3.34
CA ALA A 121 2.63 1.80 -2.71
C ALA A 121 3.69 1.41 -3.76
N MET A 122 4.13 2.37 -4.56
CA MET A 122 5.12 2.16 -5.62
C MET A 122 6.55 2.23 -5.06
N VAL A 123 7.06 1.08 -4.62
CA VAL A 123 8.36 0.95 -3.92
C VAL A 123 9.54 1.51 -4.73
N ILE A 124 9.55 1.36 -6.07
CA ILE A 124 10.69 1.78 -6.90
C ILE A 124 11.02 3.27 -6.77
N TYR A 125 10.03 4.12 -6.47
CA TYR A 125 10.23 5.56 -6.31
C TYR A 125 10.98 5.93 -5.02
N HIS A 126 11.12 4.98 -4.09
CA HIS A 126 11.75 5.15 -2.79
C HIS A 126 13.06 4.36 -2.65
N MET A 127 13.48 3.64 -3.70
CA MET A 127 14.73 2.87 -3.68
C MET A 127 15.92 3.80 -3.99
N PRO A 128 17.01 3.80 -3.18
CA PRO A 128 18.19 4.63 -3.41
C PRO A 128 18.78 4.52 -4.82
N LEU A 129 18.71 3.33 -5.41
CA LEU A 129 19.13 3.09 -6.78
C LEU A 129 18.42 4.00 -7.79
N TYR A 130 17.09 4.12 -7.71
CA TYR A 130 16.32 4.95 -8.64
C TYR A 130 16.54 6.44 -8.43
N HIS A 131 16.79 6.86 -7.18
CA HIS A 131 17.25 8.23 -6.91
C HIS A 131 18.59 8.50 -7.60
N LYS A 132 19.57 7.59 -7.48
CA LYS A 132 20.88 7.78 -8.11
C LYS A 132 20.82 7.75 -9.63
N LEU A 133 20.01 6.86 -10.21
CA LEU A 133 19.78 6.82 -11.66
C LEU A 133 19.17 8.14 -12.16
N LYS A 134 18.22 8.71 -11.40
CA LYS A 134 17.62 10.00 -11.73
C LYS A 134 18.63 11.15 -11.65
N GLU A 135 19.49 11.18 -10.62
CA GLU A 135 20.58 12.16 -10.51
C GLU A 135 21.51 12.10 -11.73
N ILE A 136 22.04 10.92 -12.06
CA ILE A 136 22.94 10.73 -13.20
C ILE A 136 22.28 11.17 -14.52
N ALA A 137 20.99 10.84 -14.70
CA ALA A 137 20.25 11.26 -15.89
C ALA A 137 20.06 12.78 -15.97
N GLN A 138 19.96 13.47 -14.82
CA GLN A 138 19.76 14.92 -14.74
C GLN A 138 21.05 15.73 -14.80
N GLU A 139 22.17 15.19 -14.28
CA GLU A 139 23.50 15.82 -14.32
C GLU A 139 23.99 16.06 -15.76
N GLY A 140 23.47 15.30 -16.73
CA GLY A 140 23.82 15.46 -18.14
C GLY A 140 25.22 14.98 -18.51
N SER A 141 25.94 14.33 -17.59
CA SER A 141 27.29 13.78 -17.79
C SER A 141 27.35 12.71 -18.91
N LEU A 142 26.23 12.05 -19.18
CA LEU A 142 26.05 11.07 -20.27
C LEU A 142 25.48 11.68 -21.56
N GLY A 143 25.31 13.00 -21.62
CA GLY A 143 24.64 13.69 -22.72
C GLY A 143 23.10 13.59 -22.65
N LYS A 144 22.42 13.89 -23.77
CA LYS A 144 20.95 13.85 -23.83
C LYS A 144 20.44 12.41 -23.81
N LEU A 145 19.50 12.11 -22.91
CA LEU A 145 18.80 10.82 -22.87
C LEU A 145 18.20 10.49 -24.26
N LYS A 146 18.55 9.32 -24.80
CA LYS A 146 18.04 8.84 -26.09
C LYS A 146 17.09 7.65 -25.96
N MET A 147 17.39 6.73 -25.06
CA MET A 147 16.68 5.46 -24.92
C MET A 147 16.77 4.97 -23.47
N ILE A 148 15.68 4.41 -22.97
CA ILE A 148 15.65 3.64 -21.73
C ILE A 148 15.30 2.20 -22.12
N GLN A 149 16.20 1.26 -21.81
CA GLN A 149 15.92 -0.16 -21.94
C GLN A 149 15.86 -0.77 -20.55
N VAL A 150 14.72 -1.36 -20.21
CA VAL A 150 14.51 -2.03 -18.93
C VAL A 150 14.23 -3.50 -19.20
N SER A 151 15.13 -4.36 -18.75
CA SER A 151 14.90 -5.80 -18.72
C SER A 151 14.33 -6.17 -17.36
N PHE A 152 13.10 -6.70 -17.35
CA PHE A 152 12.48 -7.20 -16.12
C PHE A 152 12.54 -8.72 -16.09
N GLY A 153 13.17 -9.28 -15.06
CA GLY A 153 13.27 -10.71 -14.86
C GLY A 153 13.51 -11.06 -13.40
N SER A 154 12.93 -12.16 -12.94
CA SER A 154 13.28 -12.77 -11.66
C SER A 154 14.28 -13.89 -11.92
N LEU A 155 15.40 -13.93 -11.19
CA LEU A 155 16.24 -15.14 -11.13
C LEU A 155 15.44 -16.23 -10.39
N LYS A 156 14.69 -17.03 -11.15
CA LYS A 156 14.12 -18.28 -10.63
C LYS A 156 15.08 -19.40 -10.98
N GLU A 157 15.50 -20.18 -9.99
CA GLU A 157 16.18 -21.43 -10.26
C GLU A 157 15.28 -22.30 -11.15
N CYS A 158 15.69 -22.54 -12.40
CA CYS A 158 15.04 -23.52 -13.26
C CYS A 158 15.37 -24.90 -12.70
N LYS A 159 14.46 -25.46 -11.90
CA LYS A 159 14.49 -26.89 -11.58
C LYS A 159 14.06 -27.66 -12.82
N PHE A 160 15.02 -28.02 -13.67
CA PHE A 160 14.79 -29.03 -14.70
C PHE A 160 14.50 -30.35 -13.98
N GLN A 161 13.22 -30.74 -13.93
CA GLN A 161 12.87 -32.14 -13.69
C GLN A 161 13.14 -32.86 -15.01
N VAL A 162 14.22 -33.64 -15.03
CA VAL A 162 14.48 -34.64 -16.08
C VAL A 162 13.71 -35.90 -15.74
#